data_AF-A0A1W7D4K6-F1
#
_entry.id   AF-A0A1W7D4K6-F1
#
_cell.length_a   1.000
_cell.length_b   1.000
_cell.length_c   1.000
_cell.angle_alpha   90.00
_cell.angle_beta   90.00
_cell.angle_gamma   90.00
#
_symmetry.space_group_name_H-M   'P 1'
#
loop_
_entity.id
_entity.type
_entity.pdbx_description
1 polymer ?
#
loop_
_entity_poly.entity_id
_entity_poly.type
_entity_poly.pdbx_seq_one_letter_code
_entity_poly.pdbx_strand_id
1 'polypeptide(L)'
;MSDRETLPVGATGKRQPTEPEFPGESVRRFKTACHSAGRAPGMRLLEIADPSTFASFGTARLALHGVELTALGHIALPWVAFAPSEKDVRMYPVFAPPPAWATHFAASGLRVLSLSFLGKPVSQFDLSELRLVETVLIDLNKPETVGDLLFNYWD
;
A
#
# COMPACT_ATOMS: atom_id res chain seq x y z
N MET A 1 30.13 -0.23 -1.84
CA MET A 1 28.83 0.35 -2.24
C MET A 1 27.77 -0.48 -1.55
N SER A 2 26.98 0.08 -0.64
CA SER A 2 25.89 -0.69 -0.02
C SER A 2 24.90 -1.10 -1.11
N ASP A 3 24.61 -2.40 -1.18
CA ASP A 3 23.53 -2.97 -1.96
C ASP A 3 22.21 -2.43 -1.38
N ARG A 4 21.66 -1.37 -1.99
CA ARG A 4 20.38 -0.79 -1.57
C ARG A 4 19.26 -1.63 -2.19
N GLU A 5 18.22 -1.90 -1.43
CA GLU A 5 17.01 -2.55 -1.97
C GLU A 5 16.42 -1.64 -3.06
N THR A 6 16.20 -2.19 -4.26
CA THR A 6 15.61 -1.44 -5.39
C THR A 6 14.10 -1.38 -5.25
N LEU A 7 13.51 -0.19 -5.39
CA LEU A 7 12.07 -0.06 -5.51
C LEU A 7 11.64 -0.41 -6.94
N PRO A 8 10.64 -1.29 -7.09
CA PRO A 8 10.14 -1.68 -8.40
C PRO A 8 9.39 -0.53 -9.07
N VAL A 9 9.37 -0.56 -10.40
CA VAL A 9 8.52 0.30 -11.22
C VAL A 9 7.06 0.27 -10.75
N GLY A 10 6.43 1.44 -10.72
CA GLY A 10 5.06 1.61 -10.23
C GLY A 10 4.96 1.78 -8.72
N ALA A 11 6.06 2.03 -8.00
CA ALA A 11 6.07 2.31 -6.56
C ALA A 11 5.24 3.55 -6.17
N THR A 12 5.06 4.51 -7.09
CA THR A 12 4.14 5.64 -6.87
C THR A 12 2.70 5.31 -7.29
N GLY A 13 2.47 4.16 -7.92
CA GLY A 13 1.19 3.83 -8.56
C GLY A 13 0.83 4.75 -9.72
N LYS A 14 1.73 5.61 -10.20
CA LYS A 14 1.49 6.52 -11.32
C LYS A 14 2.20 6.06 -12.58
N ARG A 15 1.56 6.36 -13.70
CA ARG A 15 2.01 6.06 -15.06
C ARG A 15 1.69 7.23 -15.98
N GLN A 16 2.44 7.37 -17.06
CA GLN A 16 2.00 8.22 -18.15
C GLN A 16 0.85 7.55 -18.93
N PRO A 17 -0.03 8.31 -19.59
CA PRO A 17 -1.10 7.75 -20.42
C PRO A 17 -0.59 6.79 -21.51
N THR A 18 0.60 7.05 -22.04
CA THR A 18 1.29 6.27 -23.07
C THR A 18 1.92 4.97 -22.57
N GLU A 19 2.07 4.82 -21.25
CA GLU A 19 2.66 3.62 -20.65
C GLU A 19 1.59 2.53 -20.42
N PRO A 20 1.98 1.24 -20.43
CA PRO A 20 1.08 0.14 -20.12
C PRO A 20 0.42 0.30 -18.75
N GLU A 21 -0.83 -0.15 -18.66
CA GLU A 21 -1.53 -0.26 -17.38
C GLU A 21 -0.82 -1.23 -16.43
N PHE A 22 -0.89 -0.94 -15.14
CA PHE A 22 -0.43 -1.91 -14.15
C PHE A 22 -1.31 -3.16 -14.24
N PRO A 23 -0.71 -4.35 -14.09
CA PRO A 23 -1.50 -5.57 -13.99
C PRO A 23 -2.50 -5.41 -12.82
N GLY A 24 -3.80 -5.42 -13.12
CA GLY A 24 -4.87 -5.35 -12.10
C GLY A 24 -4.89 -6.53 -11.12
N GLU A 25 -3.92 -7.43 -11.24
CA GLU A 25 -3.70 -8.56 -10.35
C GLU A 25 -3.45 -8.13 -8.90
N SER A 26 -2.72 -7.05 -8.64
CA SER A 26 -2.51 -6.59 -7.26
C SER A 26 -3.84 -6.24 -6.58
N VAL A 27 -4.65 -5.41 -7.24
CA VAL A 27 -5.99 -5.02 -6.74
C VAL A 27 -6.88 -6.25 -6.56
N ARG A 28 -6.87 -7.19 -7.51
CA ARG A 28 -7.63 -8.44 -7.41
C ARG A 28 -7.18 -9.29 -6.21
N ARG A 29 -5.87 -9.45 -5.99
CA ARG A 29 -5.31 -10.18 -4.84
C ARG A 29 -5.68 -9.50 -3.54
N PHE A 30 -5.63 -8.16 -3.48
CA PHE A 30 -6.07 -7.38 -2.33
C PHE A 30 -7.54 -7.62 -1.98
N LYS A 31 -8.46 -7.46 -2.94
CA LYS A 31 -9.89 -7.72 -2.72
C LYS A 31 -10.14 -9.17 -2.26
N THR A 32 -9.45 -10.13 -2.87
CA THR A 32 -9.52 -11.54 -2.49
C THR A 32 -9.06 -11.76 -1.04
N ALA A 33 -7.93 -11.16 -0.64
CA ALA A 33 -7.41 -11.22 0.72
C ALA A 33 -8.39 -10.61 1.73
N CYS A 34 -9.00 -9.46 1.43
CA CYS A 34 -9.99 -8.82 2.27
C CYS A 34 -11.20 -9.72 2.52
N HIS A 35 -11.74 -10.35 1.46
CA HIS A 35 -12.84 -11.30 1.61
C HIS A 35 -12.42 -12.57 2.36
N SER A 36 -11.21 -13.07 2.14
CA SER A 36 -10.69 -14.22 2.90
C SER A 36 -10.57 -13.90 4.39
N ALA A 37 -10.00 -12.74 4.74
CA ALA A 37 -9.85 -12.31 6.12
C ALA A 37 -11.22 -12.07 6.78
N GLY A 38 -12.17 -11.47 6.05
CA GLY A 38 -13.53 -11.25 6.54
C GLY A 38 -14.35 -12.52 6.79
N ARG A 39 -13.90 -13.69 6.30
CA ARG A 39 -14.51 -15.00 6.59
C ARG A 39 -13.92 -15.68 7.82
N ALA A 40 -12.83 -15.17 8.38
CA ALA A 40 -12.23 -15.76 9.57
C ALA A 40 -13.13 -15.55 10.81
N PRO A 41 -13.12 -16.47 11.79
CA PRO A 41 -13.93 -16.33 13.00
C PRO A 41 -13.68 -15.01 13.73
N GLY A 42 -14.75 -14.29 14.07
CA GLY A 42 -14.68 -13.00 14.78
C GLY A 42 -14.25 -11.80 13.93
N MET A 43 -13.79 -12.03 12.69
CA MET A 43 -13.49 -10.97 11.74
C MET A 43 -14.76 -10.42 11.09
N ARG A 44 -14.75 -9.13 10.80
CA ARG A 44 -15.75 -8.47 9.98
C ARG A 44 -15.05 -7.61 8.96
N LEU A 45 -15.37 -7.81 7.69
CA LEU A 45 -15.05 -6.86 6.62
C LEU A 45 -16.16 -5.80 6.61
N LEU A 46 -15.79 -4.56 6.93
CA LEU A 46 -16.74 -3.45 7.05
C LEU A 46 -16.93 -2.72 5.72
N GLU A 47 -15.83 -2.51 4.99
CA GLU A 47 -15.81 -1.73 3.75
C GLU A 47 -14.61 -2.14 2.90
N ILE A 48 -14.78 -2.07 1.57
CA ILE A 48 -13.68 -2.03 0.60
C ILE A 48 -13.93 -0.80 -0.26
N ALA A 49 -12.97 0.12 -0.30
CA ALA A 49 -13.01 1.29 -1.17
C ALA A 49 -11.94 1.15 -2.26
N ASP A 50 -12.36 1.39 -3.50
CA ASP A 50 -11.44 1.46 -4.62
C ASP A 50 -10.54 2.72 -4.50
N PRO A 51 -9.31 2.66 -5.03
CA PRO A 51 -8.41 3.82 -5.06
C PRO A 51 -9.05 4.99 -5.81
N SER A 52 -8.86 6.21 -5.30
CA SER A 52 -9.15 7.40 -6.09
C SER A 52 -8.12 7.57 -7.20
N THR A 53 -8.40 8.43 -8.19
CA THR A 53 -7.45 8.75 -9.28
C THR A 53 -6.09 9.22 -8.77
N PHE A 54 -6.05 9.89 -7.61
CA PHE A 54 -4.84 10.44 -7.00
C PHE A 54 -4.15 9.46 -6.05
N ALA A 55 -4.87 8.52 -5.45
CA ALA A 55 -4.28 7.53 -4.55
C ALA A 55 -3.42 6.49 -5.29
N SER A 56 -2.36 6.00 -4.62
CA SER A 56 -1.59 4.82 -5.04
C SER A 56 -2.08 3.50 -4.39
N PHE A 57 -3.19 3.56 -3.64
CA PHE A 57 -3.71 2.42 -2.89
C PHE A 57 -5.24 2.45 -2.76
N GLY A 58 -5.85 1.26 -2.70
CA GLY A 58 -7.22 1.08 -2.24
C GLY A 58 -7.24 0.74 -0.75
N THR A 59 -8.41 0.83 -0.11
CA THR A 59 -8.54 0.56 1.33
C THR A 59 -9.56 -0.52 1.62
N ALA A 60 -9.38 -1.21 2.75
CA ALA A 60 -10.40 -2.07 3.31
C ALA A 60 -10.41 -1.94 4.82
N ARG A 61 -11.59 -1.71 5.40
CA ARG A 61 -11.75 -1.63 6.86
C ARG A 61 -12.16 -2.99 7.40
N LEU A 62 -11.38 -3.51 8.33
CA LEU A 62 -11.63 -4.79 8.98
C LEU A 62 -11.67 -4.64 10.48
N ALA A 63 -12.55 -5.39 11.14
CA ALA A 63 -12.68 -5.41 12.59
C ALA A 63 -12.50 -6.83 13.13
N LEU A 64 -11.74 -6.96 14.22
CA LEU A 64 -11.67 -8.19 15.03
C LEU A 64 -12.10 -7.86 16.45
N HIS A 65 -13.17 -8.49 16.94
CA HIS A 65 -13.69 -8.26 18.29
C HIS A 65 -13.87 -6.76 18.65
N GLY A 66 -14.27 -5.94 17.66
CA GLY A 66 -14.50 -4.50 17.83
C GLY A 66 -13.26 -3.60 17.64
N VAL A 67 -12.07 -4.16 17.47
CA VAL A 67 -10.85 -3.41 17.11
C VAL A 67 -10.76 -3.29 15.59
N GLU A 68 -10.79 -2.06 15.08
CA GLU A 68 -10.76 -1.77 13.64
C GLU A 68 -9.35 -1.38 13.16
N LEU A 69 -8.96 -1.92 12.00
CA LEU A 69 -7.80 -1.46 11.22
C LEU A 69 -8.19 -1.32 9.76
N THR A 70 -7.46 -0.45 9.06
CA THR A 70 -7.55 -0.28 7.62
C THR A 70 -6.37 -0.99 6.96
N ALA A 71 -6.64 -1.93 6.07
CA ALA A 71 -5.65 -2.47 5.15
C ALA A 71 -5.52 -1.54 3.94
N LEU A 72 -4.28 -1.28 3.51
CA LEU A 72 -3.92 -0.43 2.37
C LEU A 72 -3.33 -1.31 1.29
N GLY A 73 -4.07 -1.55 0.20
CA GLY A 73 -3.63 -2.38 -0.91
C GLY A 73 -3.05 -1.55 -2.04
N HIS A 74 -1.76 -1.71 -2.33
CA HIS A 74 -1.09 -0.92 -3.37
C HIS A 74 -1.61 -1.29 -4.77
N ILE A 75 -1.87 -0.29 -5.62
CA ILE A 75 -2.55 -0.51 -6.91
C ILE A 75 -1.69 -1.25 -7.95
N ALA A 76 -0.38 -0.96 -7.99
CA ALA A 76 0.56 -1.59 -8.91
C ALA A 76 1.29 -2.81 -8.31
N LEU A 77 1.84 -2.66 -7.11
CA LEU A 77 2.64 -3.67 -6.43
C LEU A 77 1.76 -4.58 -5.57
N PRO A 78 2.02 -5.90 -5.50
CA PRO A 78 1.26 -6.85 -4.67
C PRO A 78 1.64 -6.68 -3.19
N TRP A 79 1.62 -5.45 -2.67
CA TRP A 79 2.08 -5.07 -1.34
C TRP A 79 0.90 -4.51 -0.54
N VAL A 80 0.90 -4.80 0.76
CA VAL A 80 -0.13 -4.34 1.68
C VAL A 80 0.48 -3.79 2.96
N ALA A 81 -0.06 -2.68 3.43
CA ALA A 81 0.23 -2.10 4.73
C ALA A 81 -1.05 -2.02 5.58
N PHE A 82 -0.89 -1.65 6.84
CA PHE A 82 -2.00 -1.46 7.77
C PHE A 82 -1.91 -0.08 8.40
N ALA A 83 -3.06 0.50 8.70
CA ALA A 83 -3.23 1.78 9.37
C ALA A 83 -4.34 1.67 10.43
N PRO A 84 -4.32 2.50 11.48
CA PRO A 84 -5.48 2.66 12.36
C PRO A 84 -6.72 3.03 11.56
N SER A 85 -7.89 2.56 11.99
CA SER A 85 -9.17 3.03 11.47
C SER A 85 -9.43 4.44 12.03
N GLU A 86 -8.94 5.48 11.34
CA GLU A 86 -9.26 6.86 11.71
C GLU A 86 -10.57 7.31 11.03
N LYS A 87 -11.41 8.02 11.78
CA LYS A 87 -12.59 8.73 11.23
C LYS A 87 -12.20 10.08 10.62
N ASP A 88 -11.05 10.63 11.01
CA ASP A 88 -10.56 11.92 10.57
C ASP A 88 -9.67 11.73 9.34
N VAL A 89 -10.01 12.42 8.26
CA VAL A 89 -9.34 12.29 6.96
C VAL A 89 -7.94 12.88 7.05
N ARG A 90 -6.95 12.05 7.38
CA ARG A 90 -5.56 12.42 7.13
C ARG A 90 -5.27 12.23 5.65
N MET A 91 -4.61 13.24 5.07
CA MET A 91 -4.12 13.19 3.69
C MET A 91 -3.03 12.12 3.52
N TYR A 92 -2.38 11.71 4.61
CA TYR A 92 -1.32 10.69 4.61
C TYR A 92 -1.61 9.60 5.64
N PRO A 93 -1.44 8.31 5.31
CA PRO A 93 -1.70 7.22 6.24
C PRO A 93 -0.69 7.20 7.40
N VAL A 94 -1.19 7.08 8.63
CA VAL A 94 -0.37 6.64 9.77
C VAL A 94 -0.32 5.11 9.75
N PHE A 95 0.88 4.52 9.71
CA PHE A 95 1.00 3.06 9.65
C PHE A 95 0.89 2.39 11.03
N ALA A 96 0.32 1.19 11.02
CA ALA A 96 0.18 0.30 12.16
C ALA A 96 0.97 -1.01 11.90
N PRO A 97 1.41 -1.73 12.95
CA PRO A 97 2.03 -3.03 12.78
C PRO A 97 1.04 -4.03 12.16
N PRO A 98 1.49 -4.97 11.32
CA PRO A 98 0.62 -5.99 10.78
C PRO A 98 -0.09 -6.79 11.89
N PRO A 99 -1.43 -6.89 11.86
CA PRO A 99 -2.18 -7.70 12.83
C PRO A 99 -1.98 -9.19 12.55
N ALA A 100 -2.34 -10.05 13.51
CA ALA A 100 -2.20 -11.51 13.37
C ALA A 100 -2.93 -12.08 12.13
N TRP A 101 -4.08 -11.49 11.77
CA TRP A 101 -4.86 -11.87 10.60
C TRP A 101 -4.28 -11.36 9.26
N ALA A 102 -3.18 -10.60 9.26
CA ALA A 102 -2.46 -10.22 8.04
C ALA A 102 -1.93 -11.43 7.25
N THR A 103 -1.83 -12.59 7.91
CA THR A 103 -1.50 -13.88 7.28
C THR A 103 -2.43 -14.24 6.12
N HIS A 104 -3.70 -13.81 6.13
CA HIS A 104 -4.63 -14.00 5.00
C HIS A 104 -4.20 -13.23 3.74
N PHE A 105 -3.54 -12.09 3.90
CA PHE A 105 -3.00 -11.29 2.80
C PHE A 105 -1.75 -11.96 2.22
N ALA A 106 -0.86 -12.43 3.09
CA ALA A 106 0.30 -13.21 2.67
C ALA A 106 -0.10 -14.48 1.91
N ALA A 107 -1.10 -15.23 2.40
CA ALA A 107 -1.64 -16.42 1.72
C ALA A 107 -2.28 -16.11 0.35
N SER A 108 -2.71 -14.85 0.14
CA SER A 108 -3.23 -14.38 -1.16
C SER A 108 -2.13 -13.86 -2.09
N GLY A 109 -0.86 -14.07 -1.73
CA GLY A 109 0.29 -13.67 -2.54
C GLY A 109 0.63 -12.18 -2.46
N LEU A 110 0.26 -11.51 -1.35
CA LEU A 110 0.66 -10.12 -1.07
C LEU A 110 1.85 -10.08 -0.10
N ARG A 111 2.80 -9.18 -0.34
CA ARG A 111 3.85 -8.86 0.63
C ARG A 111 3.25 -7.97 1.72
N VAL A 112 3.16 -8.49 2.93
CA VAL A 112 2.77 -7.72 4.12
C VAL A 112 3.97 -6.89 4.59
N LEU A 113 3.85 -5.57 4.56
CA LEU A 113 4.94 -4.66 4.91
C LEU A 113 4.99 -4.39 6.42
N SER A 114 6.19 -4.43 7.00
CA SER A 114 6.40 -4.09 8.41
C SER A 114 6.55 -2.58 8.61
N LEU A 115 6.29 -2.10 9.84
CA LEU A 115 6.59 -0.71 10.21
C LEU A 115 8.06 -0.34 9.99
N SER A 116 8.97 -1.27 10.28
CA SER A 116 10.40 -1.04 10.08
C SER A 116 10.75 -0.86 8.60
N PHE A 117 10.06 -1.54 7.69
CA PHE A 117 10.22 -1.33 6.26
C PHE A 117 9.63 0.01 5.85
N LEU A 118 8.37 0.27 6.20
CA LEU A 118 7.62 1.47 5.83
C LEU A 118 8.28 2.77 6.33
N GLY A 119 8.89 2.73 7.51
CA GLY A 119 9.59 3.88 8.09
C GLY A 119 11.01 4.10 7.58
N LYS A 120 11.54 3.28 6.67
CA LYS A 120 12.87 3.52 6.09
C LYS A 120 12.85 4.80 5.25
N PRO A 121 13.87 5.67 5.38
CA PRO A 121 14.03 6.82 4.50
C PRO A 121 14.11 6.39 3.03
N VAL A 122 13.48 7.15 2.13
CA VAL A 122 13.54 6.89 0.68
C VAL A 122 14.99 6.84 0.18
N SER A 123 15.87 7.66 0.77
CA SER A 123 17.30 7.70 0.44
C SER A 123 18.08 6.40 0.70
N GLN A 124 17.49 5.42 1.40
CA GLN A 124 18.07 4.09 1.60
C GLN A 124 17.76 3.10 0.48
N PHE A 125 16.86 3.45 -0.44
CA PHE A 125 16.48 2.60 -1.57
C PHE A 125 17.20 3.04 -2.84
N ASP A 126 17.32 2.09 -3.77
CA ASP A 126 17.67 2.39 -5.15
C ASP A 126 16.38 2.66 -5.95
N LEU A 127 16.36 3.78 -6.66
CA LEU A 127 15.21 4.27 -7.44
C LEU A 127 15.46 4.17 -8.95
N SER A 128 16.54 3.52 -9.37
CA SER A 128 16.99 3.44 -10.77
C SER A 128 15.96 2.80 -11.72
N GLU A 129 15.08 1.92 -11.22
CA GLU A 129 14.03 1.25 -11.98
C GLU A 129 12.74 2.09 -12.12
N LEU A 130 12.65 3.24 -11.45
CA LEU A 130 11.46 4.08 -11.51
C LEU A 130 11.34 4.79 -12.85
N ARG A 131 10.10 4.96 -13.32
CA ARG A 131 9.83 5.73 -14.55
C ARG A 131 9.97 7.21 -14.30
N LEU A 132 10.17 7.98 -15.38
CA LEU A 132 10.31 9.43 -15.32
C LEU A 132 9.16 10.12 -14.57
N VAL A 133 7.90 9.68 -14.78
CA VAL A 133 6.74 10.24 -14.08
C VAL A 133 6.81 10.03 -12.58
N GLU A 134 7.33 8.89 -12.12
CA GLU A 134 7.46 8.56 -10.71
C GLU A 134 8.56 9.41 -10.07
N THR A 135 9.70 9.54 -10.75
CA THR A 135 10.81 10.38 -10.29
C THR A 135 10.39 11.84 -10.14
N VAL A 136 9.66 12.39 -11.12
CA VAL A 136 9.13 13.77 -11.05
C VAL A 136 8.19 13.95 -9.85
N LEU A 137 7.30 12.99 -9.61
CA LEU A 137 6.38 13.05 -8.46
C LEU A 137 7.13 13.00 -7.13
N ILE A 138 8.15 12.14 -7.02
CA ILE A 138 9.01 12.04 -5.83
C ILE A 138 9.76 13.36 -5.60
N ASP A 139 10.30 13.98 -6.64
CA ASP A 139 11.03 15.25 -6.52
C ASP A 139 10.12 16.41 -6.10
N LEU A 140 8.86 16.41 -6.55
CA LEU A 140 7.86 17.43 -6.22
C LEU A 140 7.32 17.27 -4.79
N ASN A 141 6.92 16.05 -4.40
CA ASN A 141 6.26 15.79 -3.12
C ASN A 141 7.23 15.48 -1.98
N LYS A 142 8.46 15.09 -2.30
CA LYS A 142 9.55 14.78 -1.35
C LYS A 142 9.12 13.85 -0.21
N PRO A 143 8.61 12.64 -0.51
CA PRO A 143 8.27 11.67 0.53
C PRO A 143 9.51 11.36 1.39
N GLU A 144 9.35 11.41 2.71
CA GLU A 144 10.47 11.17 3.62
C GLU A 144 10.75 9.66 3.75
N THR A 145 9.67 8.87 3.86
CA THR A 145 9.74 7.43 4.06
C THR A 145 9.23 6.65 2.86
N VAL A 146 9.63 5.37 2.76
CA VAL A 146 9.12 4.49 1.71
C VAL A 146 7.61 4.25 1.86
N GLY A 147 7.07 4.33 3.08
CA GLY A 147 5.63 4.29 3.31
C GLY A 147 4.91 5.47 2.65
N ASP A 148 5.45 6.68 2.81
CA ASP A 148 4.90 7.90 2.19
C ASP A 148 4.98 7.83 0.65
N LEU A 149 6.01 7.18 0.11
CA LEU A 149 6.14 6.96 -1.33
C LEU A 149 5.10 5.93 -1.81
N LEU A 150 4.99 4.79 -1.14
CA LEU A 150 4.15 3.68 -1.59
C LEU A 150 2.65 3.94 -1.39
N PHE A 151 2.27 4.63 -0.32
CA PHE A 151 0.87 4.83 0.06
C PHE A 151 0.56 6.33 0.16
N ASN A 152 0.46 6.98 -1.00
CA ASN A 152 0.25 8.42 -1.10
C ASN A 152 -0.97 8.80 -1.94
N TYR A 153 -1.40 10.04 -1.78
CA TYR A 153 -2.21 10.77 -2.74
C TYR A 153 -1.28 11.67 -3.55
N TRP A 154 -0.99 11.24 -4.79
CA TRP A 154 -0.16 11.99 -5.72
C TRP A 154 -1.07 12.90 -6.57
N ASP A 155 -1.32 14.09 -6.07
CA ASP A 155 -1.93 15.23 -6.80
C ASP A 155 -0.84 16.05 -7.50
#